data_AF-A0A646II99-F1
#
_entry.id   AF-A0A646II99-F1
#
_cell.length_a   1.000
_cell.length_b   1.000
_cell.length_c   1.000
_cell.angle_alpha   90.00
_cell.angle_beta   90.00
_cell.angle_gamma   90.00
#
_symmetry.space_group_name_H-M   'P 1'
#
loop_
_entity.id
_entity.type
_entity.pdbx_description
1 polymer ?
#
loop_
_entity_poly.entity_id
_entity_poly.type
_entity_poly.pdbx_seq_one_letter_code
_entity_poly.pdbx_strand_id
1 'polypeptide(L)'
;HLSGSAPGEPPPTLVDYLPPDALMFLDESHVLIGQLNGMYNGDRARKETLAEYGFRLPSALDNRPLKFAEFETKMRQVTFVSATPGDYEKKTAGTEVVEQVVRPTGLVDPIIEVRPATTQVDDLLSEIHVRVEAGERVLVTTLTKRMAEQLTEFLSENGVKV
;
A
#
# COMPACT_ATOMS: atom_id res chain seq x y z
N HIS A 1 22.79 19.33 -12.60
CA HIS A 1 23.25 20.69 -12.96
C HIS A 1 23.42 21.59 -11.74
N LEU A 2 22.40 21.79 -10.89
CA LEU A 2 22.51 22.64 -9.67
C LEU A 2 23.14 21.93 -8.45
N SER A 3 23.11 20.60 -8.41
CA SER A 3 23.67 19.78 -7.32
C SER A 3 25.13 19.34 -7.56
N GLY A 4 25.72 19.65 -8.72
CA GLY A 4 27.04 19.14 -9.12
C GLY A 4 27.08 17.65 -9.49
N SER A 5 25.99 16.90 -9.30
CA SER A 5 25.89 15.48 -9.64
C SER A 5 26.00 15.23 -11.15
N ALA A 6 26.64 14.12 -11.52
CA ALA A 6 26.73 13.69 -12.91
C ALA A 6 25.35 13.22 -13.44
N PRO A 7 25.10 13.31 -14.75
CA PRO A 7 23.87 12.80 -15.34
C PRO A 7 23.60 11.35 -14.95
N GLY A 8 22.37 11.05 -14.53
CA GLY A 8 21.95 9.73 -14.07
C GLY A 8 22.26 9.39 -12.60
N GLU A 9 23.12 10.15 -11.90
CA GLU A 9 23.42 9.89 -10.49
C GLU A 9 22.18 10.03 -9.59
N PRO A 10 22.11 9.28 -8.48
CA PRO A 10 21.02 9.41 -7.53
C PRO A 10 21.03 10.82 -6.91
N PRO A 11 19.89 11.54 -6.92
CA PRO A 11 19.82 12.84 -6.27
C PRO A 11 19.90 12.70 -4.75
N PRO A 12 20.34 13.76 -4.03
CA PRO A 12 20.29 13.78 -2.58
C PRO A 12 18.84 13.72 -2.12
N THR A 13 18.59 12.92 -1.08
CA THR A 13 17.28 12.70 -0.47
C THR A 13 17.34 12.97 1.02
N LEU A 14 16.19 12.96 1.70
CA LEU A 14 16.14 13.10 3.16
C LEU A 14 17.05 12.11 3.89
N VAL A 15 17.18 10.87 3.38
CA VAL A 15 18.00 9.82 4.00
C VAL A 15 19.47 10.23 4.11
N ASP A 16 19.96 11.03 3.17
CA ASP A 16 21.33 11.52 3.16
C ASP A 16 21.64 12.51 4.30
N TYR A 17 20.60 13.13 4.87
CA TYR A 17 20.72 14.07 5.98
C TYR A 17 20.54 13.40 7.35
N LEU A 18 20.18 12.12 7.38
CA LEU A 18 20.03 11.39 8.63
C LEU A 18 21.40 10.96 9.19
N PRO A 19 21.59 10.95 10.53
CA PRO A 19 22.80 10.41 11.17
C PRO A 19 23.12 8.97 10.72
N PRO A 20 24.40 8.59 10.51
CA PRO A 20 24.77 7.26 9.98
C PRO A 20 24.20 6.05 10.72
N ASP A 21 23.79 6.23 11.97
CA ASP A 21 23.19 5.26 12.88
C ASP A 21 21.66 5.36 13.00
N ALA A 22 21.02 6.15 12.13
CA ALA A 22 19.57 6.31 12.12
C ALA A 22 18.86 4.98 11.84
N LEU A 23 17.82 4.72 12.65
CA LEU A 23 16.90 3.61 12.49
C LEU A 23 15.74 4.02 11.57
N MET A 24 15.36 3.14 10.65
CA MET A 24 14.28 3.37 9.70
C MET A 24 13.14 2.40 9.98
N PHE A 25 11.92 2.91 10.05
CA PHE A 25 10.71 2.09 10.14
C PHE A 25 9.95 2.20 8.83
N LEU A 26 9.69 1.06 8.21
CA LEU A 26 8.90 0.94 6.98
C LEU A 26 7.55 0.34 7.34
N ASP A 27 6.61 1.22 7.65
CA ASP A 27 5.24 0.86 8.02
C ASP A 27 4.43 0.42 6.79
N GLU A 28 3.51 -0.52 7.01
CA GLU A 28 2.80 -1.28 5.97
C GLU A 28 3.74 -1.70 4.84
N SER A 29 4.87 -2.32 5.22
CA SER A 29 6.00 -2.57 4.32
C SER A 29 5.62 -3.27 3.01
N HIS A 30 4.63 -4.16 3.08
CA HIS A 30 4.15 -4.94 1.94
C HIS A 30 3.56 -4.08 0.82
N VAL A 31 3.05 -2.89 1.15
CA VAL A 31 2.63 -1.87 0.19
C VAL A 31 3.78 -0.91 -0.11
N LEU A 32 4.46 -0.42 0.93
CA LEU A 32 5.48 0.62 0.82
C LEU A 32 6.66 0.22 -0.08
N ILE A 33 7.11 -1.04 -0.01
CA ILE A 33 8.18 -1.54 -0.87
C ILE A 33 7.78 -1.53 -2.34
N GLY A 34 6.55 -1.97 -2.64
CA GLY A 34 5.99 -1.89 -4.00
C GLY A 34 5.92 -0.44 -4.50
N GLN A 35 5.49 0.48 -3.63
CA GLN A 35 5.45 1.91 -3.95
C GLN A 35 6.84 2.47 -4.28
N LEU A 36 7.83 2.24 -3.42
CA LEU A 36 9.21 2.70 -3.64
C LEU A 36 9.80 2.17 -4.95
N ASN A 37 9.50 0.92 -5.30
CA ASN A 37 9.93 0.33 -6.57
C ASN A 37 9.27 0.99 -7.80
N GLY A 38 8.02 1.46 -7.66
CA GLY A 38 7.28 2.12 -8.73
C GLY A 38 7.63 3.60 -8.94
N MET A 39 8.13 4.30 -7.92
CA MET A 39 8.27 5.77 -7.94
C MET A 39 9.14 6.29 -9.09
N TYR A 40 10.32 5.71 -9.31
CA TYR A 40 11.24 6.14 -10.37
C TYR A 40 10.60 6.02 -11.76
N ASN A 41 10.00 4.86 -12.06
CA ASN A 41 9.43 4.58 -13.38
C ASN A 41 8.24 5.50 -13.68
N GLY A 42 7.37 5.74 -12.69
CA GLY A 42 6.25 6.66 -12.84
C GLY A 42 6.69 8.11 -13.06
N ASP A 43 7.68 8.59 -12.30
CA ASP A 43 8.21 9.94 -12.47
C ASP A 43 8.93 10.12 -13.81
N ARG A 44 9.73 9.13 -14.22
CA ARG A 44 10.46 9.13 -15.49
C ARG A 44 9.51 9.19 -16.67
N ALA A 45 8.50 8.31 -16.74
CA ALA A 45 7.54 8.29 -17.84
C ALA A 45 6.85 9.65 -18.03
N ARG A 46 6.44 10.29 -16.92
CA ARG A 46 5.83 11.64 -16.97
C ARG A 46 6.82 12.71 -17.46
N LYS A 47 8.07 12.66 -17.02
CA LYS A 47 9.08 13.68 -17.35
C LYS A 47 9.67 13.52 -18.75
N GLU A 48 9.77 12.29 -19.26
CA GLU A 48 10.20 12.03 -20.64
C GLU A 48 9.26 12.73 -21.63
N THR A 49 7.94 12.58 -21.44
CA THR A 49 6.94 13.32 -22.24
C THR A 49 7.17 14.84 -22.19
N LEU A 50 7.40 15.41 -21.00
CA LEU A 50 7.64 16.86 -20.88
C LEU A 50 8.92 17.31 -21.60
N ALA A 51 9.97 16.47 -21.60
CA ALA A 51 11.22 16.76 -22.29
C ALA A 51 11.06 16.64 -23.81
N GLU A 52 10.38 15.60 -24.30
CA GLU A 52 10.13 15.34 -25.73
C GLU A 52 9.34 16.47 -26.39
N TYR A 53 8.32 17.00 -25.70
CA TYR A 53 7.51 18.11 -26.20
C TYR A 53 8.10 19.50 -25.87
N GLY A 54 9.36 19.57 -25.40
CA GLY A 54 10.08 20.84 -25.19
C GLY A 54 9.63 21.68 -23.99
N PHE A 55 8.80 21.13 -23.10
CA PHE A 55 8.37 21.81 -21.86
C PHE A 55 9.48 21.81 -20.80
N ARG A 56 10.42 20.87 -20.85
CA ARG A 56 11.56 20.77 -19.94
C ARG A 56 12.84 20.40 -20.70
N LEU A 57 13.98 20.82 -20.16
CA LEU A 57 15.28 20.34 -20.63
C LEU A 57 15.47 18.86 -20.26
N PRO A 58 16.27 18.08 -21.02
CA PRO A 58 16.55 16.68 -20.70
C PRO A 58 17.12 16.45 -19.29
N SER A 59 17.86 17.42 -18.76
CA SER A 59 18.41 17.38 -17.39
C SER A 59 17.33 17.37 -16.29
N ALA A 60 16.07 17.67 -16.60
CA ALA A 60 14.97 17.54 -15.65
C ALA A 60 14.71 16.07 -15.24
N LEU A 61 15.16 15.11 -16.06
CA LEU A 61 15.08 13.67 -15.74
C LEU A 61 15.98 13.27 -14.57
N ASP A 62 17.05 14.02 -14.30
CA ASP A 62 17.98 13.76 -13.20
C ASP A 62 17.45 14.26 -11.84
N ASN A 63 16.47 15.17 -11.84
CA ASN A 63 15.76 15.54 -10.61
C ASN A 63 14.61 14.57 -10.41
N ARG A 64 14.81 13.45 -9.72
CA ARG A 64 13.89 12.31 -9.71
C ARG A 64 13.84 11.61 -8.35
N PRO A 65 12.86 10.73 -8.09
CA PRO A 65 12.97 9.75 -7.03
C PRO A 65 14.16 8.80 -7.26
N LEU A 66 14.61 8.19 -6.17
CA LEU A 66 15.57 7.09 -6.23
C LEU A 66 14.95 5.88 -6.93
N LYS A 67 15.78 5.13 -7.65
CA LYS A 67 15.46 3.75 -8.00
C LYS A 67 15.49 2.90 -6.73
N PHE A 68 14.77 1.79 -6.72
CA PHE A 68 14.76 0.91 -5.55
C PHE A 68 16.17 0.46 -5.15
N ALA A 69 16.99 0.02 -6.11
CA ALA A 69 18.38 -0.35 -5.85
C ALA A 69 19.25 0.81 -5.31
N GLU A 70 18.93 2.06 -5.63
CA GLU A 70 19.62 3.24 -5.06
C GLU A 70 19.11 3.57 -3.64
N PHE A 71 17.88 3.20 -3.32
CA PHE A 71 17.34 3.31 -1.97
C PHE A 71 17.85 2.19 -1.06
N GLU A 72 17.99 0.96 -1.58
CA GLU A 72 18.58 -0.18 -0.86
C GLU A 72 20.00 0.13 -0.35
N THR A 73 20.83 0.84 -1.12
CA THR A 73 22.16 1.24 -0.66
C THR A 73 22.14 2.32 0.43
N LYS A 74 21.01 3.01 0.60
CA LYS A 74 20.78 4.00 1.65
C LYS A 74 20.01 3.44 2.84
N MET A 75 19.46 2.22 2.73
CA MET A 75 18.87 1.52 3.86
C MET A 75 19.97 1.21 4.88
N ARG A 76 19.76 1.64 6.13
CA ARG A 76 20.66 1.39 7.26
C ARG A 76 20.08 0.25 8.09
N GLN A 77 19.90 0.47 9.39
CA GLN A 77 19.07 -0.41 10.20
C GLN A 77 17.60 -0.15 9.84
N VAL A 78 16.90 -1.18 9.36
CA VAL A 78 15.50 -1.08 8.93
C VAL A 78 14.65 -2.07 9.70
N THR A 79 13.51 -1.62 10.20
CA THR A 79 12.44 -2.47 10.72
C THR A 79 11.25 -2.39 9.78
N PHE A 80 10.94 -3.51 9.11
CA PHE A 80 9.71 -3.65 8.34
C PHE A 80 8.55 -3.93 9.29
N VAL A 81 7.48 -3.15 9.19
CA VAL A 81 6.28 -3.32 10.01
C VAL A 81 5.12 -3.64 9.09
N SER A 82 4.54 -4.84 9.24
CA SER A 82 3.43 -5.31 8.42
C SER A 82 2.76 -6.52 9.07
N ALA A 83 1.43 -6.58 9.01
CA ALA A 83 0.68 -7.81 9.37
C ALA A 83 0.85 -8.91 8.31
N THR A 84 1.19 -8.55 7.07
CA THR A 84 1.32 -9.45 5.93
C THR A 84 2.60 -9.14 5.16
N PRO A 85 3.80 -9.43 5.70
CA PRO A 85 5.07 -9.08 5.06
C PRO A 85 5.20 -9.71 3.66
N GLY A 86 5.68 -8.91 2.70
CA GLY A 86 5.92 -9.34 1.32
C GLY A 86 7.17 -10.19 1.15
N ASP A 87 7.43 -10.62 -0.08
CA ASP A 87 8.55 -11.51 -0.40
C ASP A 87 9.91 -10.83 -0.21
N TYR A 88 9.99 -9.52 -0.49
CA TYR A 88 11.22 -8.74 -0.30
C TYR A 88 11.61 -8.71 1.18
N GLU A 89 10.65 -8.43 2.06
CA GLU A 89 10.88 -8.35 3.50
C GLU A 89 11.24 -9.71 4.07
N LYS A 90 10.52 -10.78 3.67
CA LYS A 90 10.81 -12.15 4.09
C LYS A 90 12.23 -12.58 3.70
N LYS A 91 12.65 -12.25 2.47
CA LYS A 91 14.00 -12.56 1.99
C LYS A 91 15.07 -11.73 2.73
N THR A 92 14.79 -10.46 3.00
CA THR A 92 15.76 -9.52 3.59
C THR A 92 15.93 -9.74 5.09
N ALA A 93 14.84 -9.98 5.82
CA ALA A 93 14.86 -10.23 7.26
C ALA A 93 15.39 -11.64 7.61
N GLY A 94 15.32 -12.59 6.67
CA GLY A 94 15.80 -13.96 6.89
C GLY A 94 15.09 -14.63 8.06
N THR A 95 15.83 -14.96 9.12
CA THR A 95 15.28 -15.58 10.34
C THR A 95 14.89 -14.58 11.43
N GLU A 96 15.13 -13.28 11.24
CA GLU A 96 14.90 -12.23 12.24
C GLU A 96 13.48 -11.65 12.16
N VAL A 97 12.48 -12.52 12.27
CA VAL A 97 11.05 -12.11 12.27
C VAL A 97 10.54 -12.08 13.71
N VAL A 98 9.96 -10.94 14.10
CA VAL A 98 9.31 -10.76 15.41
C VAL A 98 7.81 -10.62 15.20
N GLU A 99 7.04 -11.48 15.86
CA GLU A 99 5.58 -11.50 15.75
C GLU A 99 4.92 -10.90 16.99
N GLN A 100 3.93 -10.04 16.77
CA GLN A 100 3.07 -9.50 17.82
C GLN A 100 1.61 -9.82 17.50
N VAL A 101 1.15 -10.99 17.95
CA VAL A 101 -0.21 -11.49 17.71
C VAL A 101 -1.20 -11.13 18.84
N VAL A 102 -0.70 -10.94 20.06
CA VAL A 102 -1.55 -10.66 21.23
C VAL A 102 -1.93 -9.19 21.26
N ARG A 103 -3.24 -8.91 21.26
CA ARG A 103 -3.78 -7.55 21.40
C ARG A 103 -3.92 -7.20 22.89
N PRO A 104 -3.47 -6.02 23.36
CA PRO A 104 -3.61 -5.61 24.76
C PRO A 104 -5.05 -5.61 25.29
N THR A 105 -6.03 -5.44 24.40
CA THR A 105 -7.47 -5.44 24.74
C THR A 105 -8.07 -6.83 24.88
N GLY A 106 -7.33 -7.89 24.50
CA GLY A 106 -7.86 -9.26 24.45
C GLY A 106 -8.76 -9.56 23.25
N LEU A 107 -8.89 -8.63 22.29
CA LEU A 107 -9.66 -8.86 21.06
C LEU A 107 -9.06 -10.03 20.26
N VAL A 108 -9.91 -10.98 19.90
CA VAL A 108 -9.57 -12.16 19.09
C VAL A 108 -9.81 -11.89 17.60
N ASP A 109 -9.17 -12.67 16.76
CA ASP A 109 -9.46 -12.66 15.33
C ASP A 109 -10.91 -13.10 15.06
N PRO A 110 -11.57 -12.55 14.04
CA PRO A 110 -12.96 -12.87 13.74
C PRO A 110 -13.11 -14.30 13.23
N ILE A 111 -14.30 -14.89 13.46
CA ILE A 111 -14.66 -16.19 12.90
C ILE A 111 -14.87 -16.04 11.38
N ILE A 112 -14.32 -16.99 10.61
CA ILE A 112 -14.44 -17.01 9.14
C ILE A 112 -15.41 -18.13 8.74
N GLU A 113 -16.38 -17.79 7.89
CA GLU A 113 -17.34 -18.73 7.30
C GLU A 113 -17.31 -18.64 5.77
N VAL A 114 -17.41 -19.78 5.08
CA VAL A 114 -17.48 -19.84 3.61
C VAL A 114 -18.87 -20.32 3.21
N ARG A 115 -19.59 -19.50 2.43
CA ARG A 115 -20.96 -19.79 1.95
C ARG A 115 -21.00 -19.93 0.41
N PRO A 116 -21.97 -20.68 -0.15
CA PRO A 116 -22.16 -20.78 -1.60
C PRO A 116 -22.50 -19.43 -2.25
N ALA A 117 -22.03 -19.23 -3.48
CA ALA A 117 -22.27 -17.97 -4.21
C ALA A 117 -23.69 -17.83 -4.79
N THR A 118 -24.48 -18.91 -4.84
CA THR A 118 -25.78 -18.95 -5.52
C THR A 118 -26.83 -18.02 -4.92
N THR A 119 -26.79 -17.84 -3.59
CA THR A 119 -27.75 -17.03 -2.81
C THR A 119 -27.06 -15.88 -2.07
N GLN A 120 -25.83 -15.53 -2.48
CA GLN A 120 -24.95 -14.64 -1.72
C GLN A 120 -25.54 -13.26 -1.39
N VAL A 121 -26.38 -12.71 -2.26
CA VAL A 121 -26.97 -11.36 -2.06
C VAL A 121 -28.09 -11.41 -1.04
N ASP A 122 -28.96 -12.41 -1.12
CA ASP A 122 -30.05 -12.61 -0.18
C ASP A 122 -29.52 -13.01 1.20
N ASP A 123 -28.51 -13.91 1.23
CA ASP A 123 -27.83 -14.31 2.46
C ASP A 123 -27.15 -13.10 3.14
N LEU A 124 -26.46 -12.26 2.36
CA LEU A 124 -25.85 -11.03 2.86
C LEU A 124 -26.89 -10.06 3.41
N LEU A 125 -28.01 -9.86 2.71
CA LEU A 125 -29.09 -8.96 3.16
C LEU A 125 -29.68 -9.44 4.49
N SER A 126 -29.89 -10.74 4.64
CA SER A 126 -30.34 -11.35 5.91
C SER A 126 -29.35 -11.08 7.06
N GLU A 127 -28.05 -11.33 6.83
CA GLU A 127 -27.01 -11.06 7.83
C GLU A 127 -26.93 -9.56 8.18
N ILE A 128 -27.06 -8.66 7.22
CA ILE A 128 -27.08 -7.21 7.47
C ILE A 128 -28.22 -6.84 8.43
N HIS A 129 -29.43 -7.36 8.23
CA HIS A 129 -30.56 -7.06 9.11
C HIS A 129 -30.28 -7.51 10.56
N VAL A 130 -29.74 -8.72 10.74
CA VAL A 130 -29.34 -9.23 12.06
C VAL A 130 -28.33 -8.30 12.74
N ARG A 131 -27.34 -7.77 12.00
CA ARG A 131 -26.34 -6.84 12.54
C ARG A 131 -26.92 -5.47 12.86
N VAL A 132 -27.84 -4.97 12.04
CA VAL A 132 -28.53 -3.70 12.28
C VAL A 132 -29.39 -3.77 13.54
N GLU A 133 -30.11 -4.87 13.77
CA GLU A 133 -30.87 -5.11 15.01
C GLU A 133 -29.98 -5.11 16.26
N ALA A 134 -28.74 -5.60 16.13
CA ALA A 134 -27.72 -5.55 17.19
C ALA A 134 -27.00 -4.20 17.32
N GLY A 135 -27.29 -3.21 16.45
CA GLY A 135 -26.62 -1.91 16.43
C GLY A 135 -25.21 -1.93 15.85
N GLU A 136 -24.80 -3.03 15.20
CA GLU A 136 -23.49 -3.24 14.60
C GLU A 136 -23.41 -2.66 13.16
N ARG A 137 -22.25 -2.79 12.51
CA ARG A 137 -22.00 -2.34 11.13
C ARG A 137 -21.37 -3.45 10.31
N VAL A 138 -21.61 -3.42 9.00
CA VAL A 138 -21.10 -4.41 8.05
C VAL A 138 -20.23 -3.71 7.01
N LEU A 139 -19.09 -4.32 6.68
CA LEU A 139 -18.23 -3.91 5.57
C LEU A 139 -18.29 -4.99 4.49
N VAL A 140 -18.51 -4.57 3.24
CA VAL A 140 -18.62 -5.47 2.09
C VAL A 140 -17.64 -5.01 1.01
N THR A 141 -16.89 -5.96 0.45
CA THR A 141 -15.97 -5.73 -0.65
C THR A 141 -16.40 -6.53 -1.87
N THR A 142 -16.54 -5.88 -3.03
CA THR A 142 -16.81 -6.52 -4.31
C THR A 142 -15.60 -6.40 -5.24
N LEU A 143 -15.54 -7.22 -6.29
CA LEU A 143 -14.41 -7.24 -7.22
C LEU A 143 -14.43 -6.10 -8.24
N THR A 144 -15.61 -5.56 -8.56
CA THR A 144 -15.75 -4.54 -9.62
C THR A 144 -16.59 -3.38 -9.15
N LYS A 145 -16.29 -2.19 -9.67
CA LYS A 145 -17.07 -0.97 -9.43
C LYS A 145 -18.57 -1.18 -9.75
N ARG A 146 -18.87 -1.84 -10.87
CA ARG A 146 -20.25 -2.12 -11.29
C ARG A 146 -20.99 -2.98 -10.27
N MET A 147 -20.35 -4.02 -9.73
CA MET A 147 -20.95 -4.86 -8.69
C MET A 147 -21.19 -4.07 -7.40
N ALA A 148 -20.25 -3.20 -7.01
CA ALA A 148 -20.45 -2.31 -5.85
C ALA A 148 -21.66 -1.40 -6.06
N GLU A 149 -21.78 -0.77 -7.23
CA GLU A 149 -22.90 0.12 -7.58
C GLU A 149 -24.24 -0.63 -7.54
N GLN A 150 -24.33 -1.78 -8.24
CA GLN A 150 -25.54 -2.60 -8.28
C GLN A 150 -25.94 -3.13 -6.89
N LEU A 151 -24.97 -3.56 -6.08
CA LEU A 151 -25.25 -4.03 -4.72
C LEU A 151 -25.73 -2.88 -3.83
N THR A 152 -25.14 -1.69 -3.96
CA THR A 152 -25.54 -0.50 -3.18
C THR A 152 -26.98 -0.08 -3.52
N GLU A 153 -27.34 -0.06 -4.80
CA GLU A 153 -28.71 0.22 -5.26
C GLU A 153 -29.69 -0.81 -4.70
N PHE A 154 -29.41 -2.10 -4.87
CA PHE A 154 -30.24 -3.18 -4.35
C PHE A 154 -30.45 -3.07 -2.82
N LEU A 155 -29.38 -2.84 -2.06
CA LEU A 155 -29.48 -2.70 -0.60
C LEU A 155 -30.30 -1.46 -0.20
N SER A 156 -30.14 -0.34 -0.91
CA SER A 156 -30.91 0.88 -0.67
C SER A 156 -32.41 0.68 -0.93
N GLU A 157 -32.76 0.01 -2.03
CA GLU A 157 -34.15 -0.33 -2.37
C GLU A 157 -34.79 -1.26 -1.34
N ASN A 158 -34.00 -2.13 -0.72
CA ASN A 158 -34.43 -3.02 0.36
C ASN A 158 -34.37 -2.38 1.76
N GLY A 159 -34.21 -1.05 1.85
CA GLY A 159 -34.31 -0.30 3.10
C GLY A 159 -33.06 -0.35 3.98
N VAL A 160 -31.94 -0.88 3.49
CA VAL A 160 -30.66 -0.83 4.19
C VAL A 160 -30.05 0.56 3.99
N LYS A 161 -29.54 1.12 5.09
CA LYS A 161 -28.87 2.42 5.07
C LYS A 161 -27.40 2.25 4.68
N VAL A 162 -27.15 2.25 3.37
CA VAL A 162 -25.82 2.19 2.74
C VAL A 162 -25.27 3.57 2.40
#